data_AF-F9X348-F1
#
_entry.id   AF-F9X348-F1
#
_cell.length_a   1.000
_cell.length_b   1.000
_cell.length_c   1.000
_cell.angle_alpha   90.00
_cell.angle_beta   90.00
_cell.angle_gamma   90.00
#
_symmetry.space_group_name_H-M   'P 1'
#
loop_
_entity.id
_entity.type
_entity.pdbx_description
1 polymer ?
#
loop_
_entity_poly.entity_id
_entity_poly.type
_entity_poly.pdbx_seq_one_letter_code
_entity_poly.pdbx_strand_id
1 'polypeptide(L)'
;MSGGIEEPYAIASLPTPFDAEKGRILAAPIHSISGSRKRKRHEVAVGIDGESLNIYSIQNQSTVSSYALSPQSYLAAPPCSIYCKRAKPTQPQRRTYLALRDGVTSSKARLVNITEELGKLRSEEREPRAPAKRERKLRHSNISGLEVVQFGEDIDSPSS
;
A
#
# COMPACT_ATOMS: atom_id res chain seq x y z
N MET A 1 24.85 -23.78 11.31
CA MET A 1 23.39 -23.68 11.46
C MET A 1 22.79 -23.89 10.08
N SER A 2 22.12 -25.02 9.87
CA SER A 2 21.57 -25.40 8.56
C SER A 2 20.51 -24.39 8.13
N GLY A 3 20.78 -23.66 7.04
CA GLY A 3 19.82 -22.77 6.40
C GLY A 3 18.71 -23.54 5.70
N GLY A 4 17.89 -24.25 6.48
CA GLY A 4 16.70 -24.93 5.97
C GLY A 4 15.62 -23.91 5.64
N ILE A 5 14.99 -24.06 4.47
CA ILE A 5 13.74 -23.38 4.15
C ILE A 5 12.68 -23.95 5.09
N GLU A 6 12.06 -23.10 5.89
CA GLU A 6 10.97 -23.46 6.80
C GLU A 6 9.73 -23.88 6.01
N GLU A 7 8.88 -24.73 6.60
CA GLU A 7 7.64 -25.18 5.97
C GLU A 7 6.73 -23.97 5.66
N PRO A 8 6.17 -23.86 4.45
CA PRO A 8 5.24 -22.78 4.11
C PRO A 8 4.01 -22.82 5.03
N TYR A 9 3.62 -21.68 5.58
CA TYR A 9 2.39 -21.54 6.34
C TYR A 9 1.46 -20.49 5.72
N ALA A 10 0.15 -20.68 5.90
CA ALA A 10 -0.86 -19.75 5.43
C ALA A 10 -1.05 -18.60 6.43
N ILE A 11 -0.85 -17.36 5.97
CA ILE A 11 -1.07 -16.14 6.78
C ILE A 11 -2.55 -15.74 6.76
N ALA A 12 -3.20 -15.87 5.61
CA ALA A 12 -4.61 -15.52 5.41
C ALA A 12 -5.18 -16.26 4.19
N SER A 13 -6.48 -16.55 4.24
CA SER A 13 -7.25 -16.92 3.04
C SER A 13 -7.75 -15.64 2.38
N LEU A 14 -7.51 -15.50 1.08
CA LEU A 14 -7.95 -14.32 0.34
C LEU A 14 -9.37 -14.54 -0.19
N PRO A 15 -10.26 -13.56 -0.02
CA PRO A 15 -11.58 -13.60 -0.62
C PRO A 15 -11.50 -13.49 -2.15
N THR A 16 -12.58 -13.91 -2.82
CA THR A 16 -12.69 -13.88 -4.27
C THR A 16 -12.98 -12.47 -4.76
N PRO A 17 -12.34 -12.00 -5.84
CA PRO A 17 -12.69 -10.74 -6.47
C PRO A 17 -14.19 -10.65 -6.77
N PHE A 18 -14.73 -9.42 -6.70
CA PHE A 18 -16.16 -9.20 -6.93
C PHE A 18 -16.59 -9.59 -8.37
N ASP A 19 -15.73 -9.33 -9.35
CA ASP A 19 -15.85 -9.88 -10.70
C ASP A 19 -15.12 -11.22 -10.77
N ALA A 20 -15.87 -12.31 -10.77
CA ALA A 20 -15.32 -13.67 -10.76
C ALA A 20 -14.59 -14.05 -12.06
N GLU A 21 -14.86 -13.37 -13.18
CA GLU A 21 -14.26 -13.69 -14.49
C GLU A 21 -13.01 -12.86 -14.77
N LYS A 22 -13.04 -11.57 -14.44
CA LYS A 22 -12.00 -10.59 -14.83
C LYS A 22 -11.33 -9.91 -13.65
N GLY A 23 -11.83 -10.12 -12.43
CA GLY A 23 -11.25 -9.58 -11.23
C GLY A 23 -9.88 -10.21 -10.94
N ARG A 24 -8.97 -9.39 -10.42
CA ARG A 24 -7.61 -9.81 -10.08
C ARG A 24 -7.31 -9.55 -8.62
N ILE A 25 -6.34 -10.31 -8.12
CA ILE A 25 -5.71 -10.09 -6.83
C ILE A 25 -4.26 -9.70 -7.12
N LEU A 26 -3.82 -8.54 -6.63
CA LEU A 26 -2.45 -8.08 -6.78
C LEU A 26 -1.82 -7.84 -5.41
N ALA A 27 -0.64 -8.43 -5.19
CA ALA A 27 0.11 -8.31 -3.96
C ALA A 27 1.45 -7.59 -4.17
N ALA A 28 1.90 -6.85 -3.16
CA ALA A 28 3.18 -6.16 -3.19
C ALA A 28 3.82 -6.07 -1.79
N PRO A 29 5.16 -6.13 -1.69
CA PRO A 29 5.85 -5.96 -0.43
C PRO A 29 5.78 -4.52 0.06
N ILE A 30 5.64 -4.35 1.37
CA ILE A 30 5.64 -3.03 2.01
C ILE A 30 7.07 -2.59 2.28
N HIS A 31 7.33 -1.30 2.07
CA HIS A 31 8.62 -0.69 2.37
C HIS A 31 8.51 0.27 3.54
N SER A 32 9.59 0.48 4.26
CA SER A 32 9.74 1.54 5.25
C SER A 32 10.73 2.58 4.75
N ILE A 33 10.43 3.84 5.00
CA ILE A 33 11.28 4.98 4.70
C ILE A 33 11.67 5.64 6.01
N SER A 34 12.97 5.86 6.20
CA SER A 34 13.54 6.56 7.34
C SER A 34 14.65 7.48 6.84
N GLY A 35 14.37 8.79 6.79
CA GLY A 35 15.24 9.73 6.08
C GLY A 35 15.42 9.31 4.62
N SER A 36 16.67 9.19 4.18
CA SER A 36 17.05 8.74 2.83
C SER A 36 17.15 7.22 2.66
N ARG A 37 16.72 6.39 3.62
CA ARG A 37 16.84 4.92 3.53
C ARG A 37 15.49 4.23 3.31
N LYS A 38 15.40 3.38 2.28
CA LYS A 38 14.28 2.47 1.99
C LYS A 38 14.63 1.05 2.47
N ARG A 39 13.73 0.39 3.20
CA ARG A 39 13.93 -1.00 3.69
C ARG A 39 12.64 -1.82 3.56
N LYS A 40 12.72 -3.03 3.04
CA LYS A 40 11.59 -3.97 2.97
C LYS A 40 11.09 -4.33 4.38
N ARG A 41 9.77 -4.42 4.56
CA ARG A 41 9.10 -4.88 5.79
C ARG A 41 8.66 -6.33 5.64
N HIS A 42 8.44 -7.02 6.76
CA HIS A 42 7.76 -8.32 6.80
C HIS A 42 6.23 -8.14 6.71
N GLU A 43 5.79 -7.34 5.74
CA GLU A 43 4.38 -7.11 5.48
C GLU A 43 4.11 -7.13 3.98
N VAL A 44 2.90 -7.54 3.62
CA VAL A 44 2.41 -7.57 2.24
C VAL A 44 1.09 -6.81 2.16
N ALA A 45 0.97 -5.96 1.14
CA ALA A 45 -0.29 -5.32 0.78
C ALA A 45 -0.92 -6.13 -0.35
N VAL A 46 -2.19 -6.48 -0.21
CA VAL A 46 -2.98 -7.27 -1.16
C VAL A 46 -4.21 -6.48 -1.55
N GLY A 47 -4.30 -6.09 -2.81
CA GLY A 47 -5.51 -5.52 -3.38
C GLY A 47 -6.32 -6.60 -4.10
N ILE A 48 -7.63 -6.53 -3.95
CA ILE A 48 -8.61 -7.43 -4.57
C ILE A 48 -9.63 -6.59 -5.32
N ASP A 49 -9.75 -6.82 -6.63
CA ASP A 49 -10.65 -6.07 -7.50
C ASP A 49 -12.10 -6.15 -7.02
N GLY A 50 -12.73 -4.98 -6.94
CA GLY A 50 -14.11 -4.82 -6.51
C GLY A 50 -14.37 -5.13 -5.03
N GLU A 51 -13.34 -5.38 -4.22
CA GLU A 51 -13.55 -5.87 -2.86
C GLU A 51 -12.77 -5.09 -1.80
N SER A 52 -11.46 -5.33 -1.67
CA SER A 52 -10.69 -4.80 -0.54
C SER A 52 -9.22 -4.60 -0.83
N LEU A 53 -8.59 -3.77 0.00
CA LEU A 53 -7.15 -3.67 0.17
C LEU A 53 -6.83 -4.12 1.60
N ASN A 54 -6.08 -5.21 1.72
CA ASN A 54 -5.66 -5.77 2.99
C ASN A 54 -4.15 -5.68 3.16
N ILE A 55 -3.70 -5.45 4.39
CA ILE A 55 -2.28 -5.47 4.75
C ILE A 55 -2.09 -6.56 5.78
N TYR A 56 -1.18 -7.49 5.50
CA TYR A 56 -0.87 -8.61 6.40
C TYR A 56 0.56 -8.49 6.92
N SER A 57 0.73 -8.78 8.21
CA SER A 57 2.04 -8.97 8.84
C SER A 57 2.42 -10.43 8.73
N ILE A 58 3.54 -10.69 8.05
CA ILE A 58 4.11 -12.05 7.94
C ILE A 58 4.61 -12.48 9.33
N GLN A 59 5.31 -11.58 10.04
CA GLN A 59 5.87 -11.86 11.37
C GLN A 59 4.80 -12.18 12.42
N ASN A 60 3.69 -11.46 12.39
CA ASN A 60 2.65 -11.60 13.42
C ASN A 60 1.48 -12.49 12.95
N GLN A 61 1.54 -13.00 11.73
CA GLN A 61 0.50 -13.83 11.11
C GLN A 61 -0.90 -13.20 11.23
N SER A 62 -0.99 -11.89 11.00
CA SER A 62 -2.20 -11.13 11.30
C SER A 62 -2.51 -10.05 10.27
N THR A 63 -3.79 -9.73 10.12
CA THR A 63 -4.25 -8.57 9.37
C THR A 63 -3.91 -7.30 10.15
N VAL A 64 -3.15 -6.41 9.52
CA VAL A 64 -2.78 -5.11 10.09
C VAL A 64 -3.86 -4.06 9.79
N SER A 65 -4.32 -4.00 8.55
CA SER A 65 -5.35 -3.04 8.11
C SER A 65 -6.16 -3.64 6.96
N SER A 66 -7.44 -3.26 6.86
CA SER A 66 -8.34 -3.64 5.77
C SER A 66 -9.18 -2.44 5.35
N TYR A 67 -9.31 -2.23 4.04
CA TYR A 67 -10.07 -1.13 3.46
C TYR A 67 -10.97 -1.65 2.34
N ALA A 68 -12.27 -1.32 2.40
CA ALA A 68 -13.19 -1.67 1.34
C ALA A 68 -12.93 -0.84 0.07
N LEU A 69 -13.03 -1.49 -1.08
CA LEU A 69 -13.04 -0.88 -2.40
C LEU A 69 -14.46 -0.93 -2.98
N SER A 70 -14.75 -0.03 -3.91
CA SER A 70 -16.04 -0.10 -4.62
C SER A 70 -16.04 -1.34 -5.52
N PRO A 71 -17.18 -2.04 -5.69
CA PRO A 71 -17.35 -3.16 -6.62
C PRO A 71 -16.90 -2.89 -8.06
N GLN A 72 -16.86 -1.62 -8.47
CA GLN A 72 -16.44 -1.20 -9.81
C GLN A 72 -14.95 -0.86 -9.91
N SER A 73 -14.17 -1.02 -8.82
CA SER A 73 -12.76 -0.65 -8.77
C SER A 73 -11.86 -1.81 -9.20
N TYR A 74 -11.05 -1.60 -10.24
CA TYR A 74 -10.07 -2.57 -10.73
C TYR A 74 -8.66 -2.01 -10.61
N LEU A 75 -7.73 -2.80 -10.07
CA LEU A 75 -6.34 -2.43 -9.86
C LEU A 75 -5.61 -2.32 -11.20
N ALA A 76 -5.12 -1.12 -11.52
CA ALA A 76 -4.30 -0.92 -12.70
C ALA A 76 -2.86 -1.45 -12.49
N ALA A 77 -2.39 -1.50 -11.24
CA ALA A 77 -1.08 -2.01 -10.86
C ALA A 77 -1.11 -2.52 -9.41
N PRO A 78 -0.10 -3.31 -8.97
CA PRO A 78 0.00 -3.73 -7.58
C PRO A 78 0.00 -2.54 -6.60
N PRO A 79 -0.58 -2.70 -5.39
CA PRO A 79 -0.55 -1.66 -4.37
C PRO A 79 0.87 -1.22 -4.02
N CYS A 80 1.03 0.02 -3.59
CA CYS A 80 2.31 0.52 -3.08
C CYS A 80 2.11 1.08 -1.68
N SER A 81 2.64 0.39 -0.66
CA SER A 81 2.52 0.84 0.72
C SER A 81 3.88 1.17 1.33
N ILE A 82 3.94 2.30 2.02
CA ILE A 82 5.12 2.81 2.70
C ILE A 82 4.83 3.10 4.17
N TYR A 83 5.72 2.62 5.03
CA TYR A 83 5.81 3.01 6.43
C TYR A 83 6.80 4.16 6.55
N CYS A 84 6.32 5.36 6.84
CA CYS A 84 7.13 6.56 7.05
C CYS A 84 7.49 6.69 8.53
N LYS A 85 8.76 6.45 8.88
CA LYS A 85 9.29 6.81 10.20
C LYS A 85 9.47 8.33 10.25
N ARG A 86 8.86 8.98 11.23
CA ARG A 86 9.03 10.41 11.49
C ARG A 86 9.81 10.63 12.77
N ALA A 87 10.55 11.73 12.85
CA ALA A 87 11.22 12.13 14.08
C ALA A 87 10.16 12.46 15.15
N LYS A 88 10.47 12.14 16.41
CA LYS A 88 9.65 12.56 17.54
C LYS A 88 9.54 14.09 17.54
N PRO A 89 8.37 14.69 17.82
CA PRO A 89 7.18 14.10 18.44
C PRO A 89 6.17 13.46 17.47
N THR A 90 6.41 13.49 16.16
CA THR A 90 5.43 13.04 15.18
C THR A 90 5.29 11.52 15.18
N GLN A 91 4.06 11.02 15.17
CA GLN A 91 3.78 9.59 15.05
C GLN A 91 4.23 9.06 13.68
N PRO A 92 4.71 7.81 13.59
CA PRO A 92 4.91 7.17 12.31
C PRO A 92 3.61 7.11 11.52
N GLN A 93 3.70 7.07 10.20
CA GLN A 93 2.52 7.10 9.33
C GLN A 93 2.67 6.02 8.28
N ARG A 94 1.59 5.32 7.94
CA ARG A 94 1.52 4.50 6.75
C ARG A 94 0.78 5.23 5.65
N ARG A 95 1.31 5.13 4.44
CA ARG A 95 0.64 5.58 3.22
C ARG A 95 0.54 4.42 2.27
N THR A 96 -0.67 4.09 1.86
CA THR A 96 -0.92 3.09 0.84
C THR A 96 -1.51 3.76 -0.39
N TYR A 97 -0.92 3.48 -1.54
CA TYR A 97 -1.29 4.01 -2.83
C TYR A 97 -1.86 2.87 -3.69
N LEU A 98 -2.98 3.17 -4.35
CA LEU A 98 -3.63 2.28 -5.31
C LEU A 98 -3.84 3.04 -6.61
N ALA A 99 -3.51 2.40 -7.72
CA ALA A 99 -3.95 2.84 -9.03
C ALA A 99 -5.19 2.03 -9.40
N LEU A 100 -6.33 2.68 -9.54
CA LEU A 100 -7.62 2.05 -9.81
C LEU A 100 -8.21 2.55 -11.12
N ARG A 101 -8.96 1.68 -11.79
CA ARG A 101 -9.84 1.97 -12.92
C ARG A 101 -11.28 1.70 -12.49
N ASP A 102 -12.21 2.49 -13.00
CA ASP A 102 -13.64 2.29 -12.76
C ASP A 102 -14.20 1.37 -13.86
N GLY A 103 -13.81 0.10 -13.82
CA GLY A 103 -14.15 -0.95 -14.79
C GLY A 103 -12.93 -1.56 -15.52
N VAL A 104 -13.08 -2.82 -15.97
CA VAL A 104 -12.01 -3.60 -16.63
C VAL A 104 -11.49 -2.92 -17.90
N THR A 105 -12.40 -2.39 -18.72
CA THR A 105 -12.09 -1.75 -20.02
C THR A 105 -11.87 -0.25 -19.90
N SER A 106 -11.96 0.33 -18.69
CA SER A 106 -11.84 1.76 -18.51
C SER A 106 -10.41 2.23 -18.76
N SER A 107 -10.27 3.21 -19.65
CA SER A 107 -9.01 3.93 -19.85
C SER A 107 -8.77 5.00 -18.78
N LYS A 108 -9.78 5.34 -17.97
CA LYS A 108 -9.65 6.36 -16.93
C LYS A 108 -9.17 5.70 -15.64
N ALA A 109 -7.96 6.08 -15.23
CA ALA A 109 -7.39 5.65 -13.97
C ALA A 109 -7.37 6.77 -12.93
N ARG A 110 -7.39 6.40 -11.66
CA ARG A 110 -7.27 7.28 -10.51
C ARG A 110 -6.28 6.71 -9.50
N LEU A 111 -5.54 7.59 -8.87
CA LEU A 111 -4.67 7.30 -7.75
C LEU A 111 -5.44 7.53 -6.45
N VAL A 112 -5.57 6.49 -5.65
CA VAL A 112 -6.09 6.58 -4.29
C VAL A 112 -4.92 6.51 -3.32
N ASN A 113 -4.89 7.43 -2.37
CA ASN A 113 -3.99 7.40 -1.23
C ASN A 113 -4.81 7.19 0.05
N ILE A 114 -4.41 6.21 0.85
CA ILE A 114 -4.92 5.97 2.19
C ILE A 114 -3.79 6.25 3.17
N THR A 115 -4.04 7.12 4.12
CA THR A 115 -3.07 7.57 5.12
C THR A 115 -3.55 7.20 6.51
N GLU A 116 -2.72 6.44 7.23
CA GLU A 116 -2.98 5.92 8.57
C GLU A 116 -1.89 6.43 9.51
N GLU A 117 -2.25 7.10 10.60
CA GLU A 117 -1.30 7.49 11.65
C GLU A 117 -1.07 6.27 12.56
N LEU A 118 0.17 5.84 12.67
CA LEU A 118 0.58 4.66 13.42
C LEU A 118 1.20 5.11 14.73
N GLY A 119 0.69 4.64 15.88
CA GLY A 119 1.30 4.94 17.17
C GLY A 119 0.30 4.86 18.32
N LYS A 120 0.82 4.76 19.55
CA LYS A 120 -0.01 4.86 20.75
C LYS A 120 -0.59 6.27 20.84
N LEU A 121 -1.89 6.38 21.08
CA LEU A 121 -2.58 7.63 21.40
C LEU A 121 -1.82 8.29 22.56
N ARG A 122 -1.38 9.53 22.38
CA ARG A 122 -0.84 10.31 23.51
C ARG A 122 -2.04 10.76 24.33
N SER A 123 -2.32 10.01 25.40
CA SER A 123 -3.31 10.29 26.44
C SER A 123 -4.77 10.21 25.97
N GLU A 124 -5.63 9.87 26.93
CA GLU A 124 -7.02 9.42 26.75
C GLU A 124 -7.92 10.44 26.02
N GLU A 125 -9.00 9.95 25.39
CA GLU A 125 -10.06 10.72 24.71
C GLU A 125 -9.87 11.21 23.26
N ARG A 126 -8.88 10.73 22.49
CA ARG A 126 -8.98 10.83 21.03
C ARG A 126 -9.39 9.49 20.44
N GLU A 127 -10.62 9.42 19.92
CA GLU A 127 -11.08 8.30 19.10
C GLU A 127 -10.00 7.91 18.07
N PRO A 128 -9.86 6.61 17.77
CA PRO A 128 -8.97 6.15 16.71
C PRO A 128 -9.28 6.91 15.42
N ARG A 129 -8.31 7.71 14.96
CA ARG A 129 -8.52 8.60 13.82
C ARG A 129 -8.69 7.74 12.58
N ALA A 130 -9.87 7.82 11.97
CA ALA A 130 -10.16 7.11 10.74
C ALA A 130 -9.05 7.39 9.69
N PRO A 131 -8.65 6.38 8.91
CA PRO A 131 -7.70 6.55 7.82
C PRO A 131 -8.16 7.66 6.86
N ALA A 132 -7.26 8.59 6.54
CA ALA A 132 -7.57 9.65 5.59
C ALA A 132 -7.43 9.11 4.16
N LYS A 133 -8.52 9.17 3.39
CA LYS A 133 -8.54 8.79 1.98
C LYS A 133 -8.50 10.02 1.07
N ARG A 134 -7.65 9.99 0.04
CA ARG A 134 -7.57 11.02 -1.00
C ARG A 134 -7.55 10.37 -2.36
N GLU A 135 -8.21 10.98 -3.34
CA GLU A 135 -8.27 10.46 -4.70
C GLU A 135 -7.83 11.53 -5.71
N ARG A 136 -7.13 11.11 -6.77
CA ARG A 136 -6.68 11.99 -7.85
C ARG A 136 -6.80 11.28 -9.19
N LYS A 137 -7.48 11.90 -10.16
CA LYS A 137 -7.52 11.39 -11.54
C LYS A 137 -6.12 11.41 -12.14
N LEU A 138 -5.74 10.32 -12.81
CA LEU A 138 -4.47 10.22 -13.53
C LEU A 138 -4.66 10.70 -14.96
N ARG A 139 -3.61 11.31 -15.51
CA ARG A 139 -3.63 11.84 -16.89
C ARG A 139 -3.51 10.75 -17.94
N HIS A 140 -2.83 9.66 -17.61
CA HIS A 140 -2.55 8.54 -18.52
C HIS A 140 -3.29 7.29 -18.05
N SER A 141 -3.76 6.52 -19.03
CA SER A 141 -4.51 5.26 -18.84
C SER A 141 -3.60 4.07 -18.53
N ASN A 142 -2.38 4.09 -19.04
CA ASN A 142 -1.42 3.00 -18.93
C ASN A 142 -0.55 3.19 -17.69
N ILE A 143 -0.75 2.31 -16.71
CA ILE A 143 -0.04 2.31 -15.44
C ILE A 143 0.62 0.94 -15.32
N SER A 144 1.94 0.91 -15.35
CA SER A 144 2.73 -0.32 -15.22
C SER A 144 3.06 -0.64 -13.76
N GLY A 145 3.13 0.37 -12.91
CA GLY A 145 3.55 0.21 -11.52
C GLY A 145 3.43 1.49 -10.72
N LEU A 146 3.52 1.34 -9.40
CA LEU A 146 3.66 2.44 -8.45
C LEU A 146 4.99 2.25 -7.72
N GLU A 147 5.92 3.17 -7.93
CA GLU A 147 7.23 3.11 -7.31
C GLU A 147 7.45 4.26 -6.33
N VAL A 148 8.11 3.92 -5.22
CA VAL A 148 8.61 4.87 -4.24
C VAL A 148 9.98 5.34 -4.70
N VAL A 149 10.03 6.55 -5.24
CA VAL A 149 11.27 7.23 -5.60
C VAL A 149 11.76 8.02 -4.38
N GLN A 150 13.05 7.92 -4.07
CA GLN A 150 13.69 8.76 -3.08
C GLN A 150 14.18 10.01 -3.80
N PHE A 151 13.78 11.20 -3.33
CA PHE A 151 14.39 12.44 -3.81
C PHE A 151 15.72 12.64 -3.08
N GLY A 152 16.82 12.55 -3.83
CA GLY A 152 18.19 12.84 -3.40
C GLY A 152 19.01 13.23 -4.63
N GLU A 153 19.37 14.52 -4.68
CA GLU A 153 20.34 15.21 -5.55
C GLU A 153 20.66 14.59 -6.92
N ASP A 154 19.93 15.04 -7.96
CA ASP A 154 20.44 15.19 -9.32
C ASP A 154 19.58 16.26 -10.03
N ILE A 155 19.90 17.53 -9.76
CA ILE A 155 19.53 18.66 -10.62
C ILE A 155 20.79 19.50 -10.76
N ASP A 156 21.48 19.31 -11.88
CA ASP A 156 22.44 20.20 -12.53
C ASP A 156 23.28 21.13 -11.64
N SER A 157 24.53 20.74 -11.39
CA SER A 157 25.61 21.72 -11.42
C SER A 157 26.21 21.70 -12.83
N PRO A 158 26.15 22.80 -13.60
CA PRO A 158 26.90 22.87 -14.84
C PRO A 158 28.39 22.84 -14.48
N SER A 159 29.11 21.90 -15.10
CA SER A 159 30.56 21.85 -15.08
C SER A 159 31.13 23.20 -15.52
N SER A 160 32.17 23.62 -14.79
CA SER A 160 32.92 24.87 -14.94
C SER A 160 33.38 25.18 -16.36
#